data_AF-A0A497UTA4-F1
#
_entry.id   AF-A0A497UTA4-F1
#
_cell.length_a   1.000
_cell.length_b   1.000
_cell.length_c   1.000
_cell.angle_alpha   90.00
_cell.angle_beta   90.00
_cell.angle_gamma   90.00
#
_symmetry.space_group_name_H-M   'P 1'
#
loop_
_entity.id
_entity.type
_entity.pdbx_description
1 polymer ?
#
loop_
_entity_poly.entity_id
_entity_poly.type
_entity_poly.pdbx_seq_one_letter_code
_entity_poly.pdbx_strand_id
1 'polypeptide(L)'
;MDKRELIRKWFSILDKTHKNNVEIELSQKHNVTTMTVRCTWIYSGKLSDSLLDEVLETLQRHCEKQETEYFKRKQSLIDAI
;
A
#
# COMPACT_ATOMS: atom_id res chain seq x y z
N MET A 1 -11.06 -3.03 15.41
CA MET A 1 -11.11 -2.66 13.97
C MET A 1 -10.58 -3.84 13.19
N ASP A 2 -11.30 -4.33 12.17
CA ASP A 2 -10.89 -5.52 11.44
C ASP A 2 -9.65 -5.22 10.57
N LYS A 3 -8.60 -6.06 10.65
CA LYS A 3 -7.36 -5.89 9.89
C LYS A 3 -7.62 -5.86 8.37
N ARG A 4 -8.65 -6.58 7.89
CA ARG A 4 -9.05 -6.59 6.47
C ARG A 4 -9.68 -5.28 6.05
N GLU A 5 -10.42 -4.63 6.93
CA GLU A 5 -10.95 -3.29 6.68
C GLU A 5 -9.83 -2.24 6.65
N LEU A 6 -8.83 -2.38 7.52
CA LEU A 6 -7.64 -1.51 7.52
C LEU A 6 -6.86 -1.59 6.21
N ILE A 7 -6.66 -2.80 5.67
CA ILE A 7 -6.01 -3.00 4.36
C ILE A 7 -6.71 -2.20 3.27
N ARG A 8 -8.04 -2.30 3.18
CA ARG A 8 -8.82 -1.56 2.17
C ARG A 8 -8.73 -0.05 2.39
N LYS A 9 -8.80 0.40 3.64
CA LYS A 9 -8.72 1.82 4.00
C LYS A 9 -7.37 2.40 3.60
N TRP A 10 -6.27 1.78 4.01
CA TRP A 10 -4.92 2.24 3.67
C TRP A 10 -4.65 2.18 2.18
N PHE A 11 -5.03 1.08 1.54
CA PHE A 11 -4.89 0.99 0.09
C PHE A 11 -5.70 2.07 -0.63
N SER A 12 -6.88 2.47 -0.14
CA SER A 12 -7.67 3.54 -0.76
C SER A 12 -6.97 4.92 -0.74
N ILE A 13 -6.20 5.21 0.31
CA ILE A 13 -5.47 6.47 0.54
C ILE A 13 -4.24 6.60 -0.37
N LEU A 14 -3.65 5.48 -0.78
CA LEU A 14 -2.51 5.48 -1.69
C LEU A 14 -2.88 6.05 -3.07
N ASP A 15 -1.95 6.78 -3.66
CA ASP A 15 -2.03 7.23 -5.04
C ASP A 15 -1.82 6.06 -6.01
N LYS A 16 -2.03 6.30 -7.31
CA LYS A 16 -1.93 5.25 -8.33
C LYS A 16 -0.54 4.61 -8.38
N THR A 17 0.51 5.39 -8.13
CA THR A 17 1.90 4.93 -8.18
C THR A 17 2.19 3.99 -7.02
N HIS A 18 1.88 4.41 -5.80
CA HIS A 18 2.08 3.61 -4.60
C HIS A 18 1.15 2.38 -4.57
N LYS A 19 -0.08 2.47 -5.08
CA LYS A 19 -0.95 1.30 -5.30
C LYS A 19 -0.29 0.24 -6.18
N ASN A 20 0.26 0.65 -7.33
CA ASN A 20 0.94 -0.27 -8.24
C ASN A 20 2.21 -0.85 -7.60
N ASN A 21 2.98 -0.05 -6.85
CA ASN A 21 4.19 -0.52 -6.18
C ASN A 21 3.87 -1.57 -5.11
N VAL A 22 2.84 -1.35 -4.28
CA VAL A 22 2.37 -2.34 -3.30
C VAL A 22 1.99 -3.65 -3.99
N GLU A 23 1.24 -3.58 -5.08
CA GLU A 23 0.82 -4.77 -5.82
C GLU A 23 1.99 -5.54 -6.40
N ILE A 24 2.97 -4.84 -6.99
CA ILE A 24 4.18 -5.45 -7.55
C ILE A 24 5.03 -6.08 -6.45
N GLU A 25 5.26 -5.36 -5.34
CA GLU A 25 6.08 -5.83 -4.23
C GLU A 25 5.51 -7.10 -3.61
N LEU A 26 4.20 -7.11 -3.31
CA LEU A 26 3.51 -8.28 -2.76
C LEU A 26 3.44 -9.43 -3.79
N SER A 27 3.23 -9.11 -5.07
CA SER A 27 3.24 -10.08 -6.16
C SER A 27 4.58 -10.81 -6.25
N GLN A 28 5.69 -10.06 -6.24
CA GLN A 28 7.04 -10.61 -6.31
C GLN A 28 7.40 -11.39 -5.04
N LYS A 29 7.11 -10.84 -3.86
CA LYS A 29 7.46 -11.45 -2.57
C LYS A 29 6.79 -12.82 -2.37
N HIS A 30 5.54 -12.97 -2.81
CA HIS A 30 4.78 -14.19 -2.59
C HIS A 30 4.59 -15.03 -3.87
N ASN A 31 5.26 -14.67 -4.97
CA ASN A 31 5.15 -15.35 -6.26
C ASN A 31 3.69 -15.54 -6.74
N VAL A 32 2.90 -14.47 -6.62
CA VAL A 32 1.50 -14.42 -7.10
C VAL A 32 1.36 -13.31 -8.12
N THR A 33 0.25 -13.23 -8.85
CA THR A 33 0.01 -12.12 -9.77
C THR A 33 -0.44 -10.86 -9.01
N THR A 34 -0.14 -9.69 -9.56
CA THR A 34 -0.66 -8.40 -9.05
C THR A 34 -2.19 -8.39 -8.97
N MET A 35 -2.86 -9.07 -9.90
CA MET A 35 -4.31 -9.24 -9.89
C MET A 35 -4.79 -10.09 -8.70
N THR A 36 -4.06 -11.12 -8.30
CA THR A 36 -4.34 -11.88 -7.07
C THR A 36 -4.21 -10.99 -5.85
N VAL A 37 -3.14 -10.19 -5.74
CA VAL A 37 -2.96 -9.23 -4.63
C VAL A 37 -4.14 -8.26 -4.58
N ARG A 38 -4.45 -7.60 -5.70
CA ARG A 38 -5.53 -6.60 -5.77
C ARG A 38 -6.89 -7.20 -5.47
N CYS A 39 -7.32 -8.20 -6.23
CA CYS A 39 -8.70 -8.71 -6.17
C CYS A 39 -8.90 -9.63 -4.96
N THR A 40 -7.94 -10.54 -4.70
CA THR A 40 -8.10 -11.56 -3.67
C THR A 40 -7.71 -11.02 -2.30
N TRP A 41 -6.54 -10.39 -2.18
CA TRP A 41 -6.06 -9.97 -0.86
C TRP A 41 -6.69 -8.66 -0.43
N ILE A 42 -6.57 -7.61 -1.24
CA ILE A 42 -7.00 -6.27 -0.86
C ILE A 42 -8.53 -6.15 -0.90
N TYR A 43 -9.14 -6.39 -2.06
CA TYR A 43 -10.59 -6.20 -2.21
C TYR A 43 -11.40 -7.30 -1.55
N SER A 44 -11.10 -8.57 -1.80
CA SER A 44 -11.91 -9.65 -1.21
C SER A 44 -11.55 -9.97 0.24
N GLY A 45 -10.38 -9.52 0.73
CA GLY A 45 -9.92 -9.80 2.10
C GLY A 45 -9.65 -11.29 2.34
N LYS A 46 -9.46 -12.08 1.27
CA LYS A 46 -9.19 -13.53 1.34
C LYS A 46 -7.69 -13.76 1.40
N LEU A 47 -7.15 -13.71 2.61
CA LEU A 47 -5.77 -14.04 2.91
C LEU A 47 -5.67 -14.58 4.35
N SER A 48 -4.61 -15.34 4.65
CA SER A 48 -4.36 -15.86 6.00
C SER A 48 -3.98 -14.74 6.96
N ASP A 49 -4.14 -14.97 8.27
CA ASP A 49 -3.77 -13.98 9.29
C ASP A 49 -2.27 -13.64 9.26
N SER A 50 -1.41 -14.60 8.88
CA SER A 50 0.02 -14.36 8.67
C SER A 50 0.29 -13.38 7.52
N LEU A 51 -0.44 -13.51 6.40
CA LEU A 51 -0.32 -12.60 5.27
C LEU A 51 -0.98 -11.24 5.56
N LEU A 52 -1.95 -11.19 6.46
CA LEU A 52 -2.67 -9.97 6.84
C LEU A 52 -1.72 -8.93 7.42
N ASP A 53 -0.85 -9.36 8.33
CA ASP A 53 0.12 -8.48 8.96
C ASP A 53 1.19 -8.02 7.96
N GLU A 54 1.66 -8.90 7.09
CA GLU A 54 2.64 -8.55 6.06
C GLU A 54 2.09 -7.54 5.02
N VAL A 55 0.84 -7.73 4.60
CA VAL A 55 0.17 -6.81 3.67
C VAL A 55 -0.07 -5.46 4.34
N LEU A 56 -0.48 -5.44 5.61
CA LEU A 56 -0.62 -4.20 6.39
C LEU A 56 0.72 -3.47 6.53
N GLU A 57 1.79 -4.16 6.90
CA GLU A 57 3.12 -3.56 7.04
C GLU A 57 3.59 -2.95 5.71
N THR A 58 3.34 -3.65 4.60
CA THR A 58 3.69 -3.16 3.27
C THR A 58 2.88 -1.90 2.93
N LEU A 59 1.57 -1.91 3.17
CA LEU A 59 0.73 -0.73 2.96
C LEU A 59 1.17 0.46 3.81
N GLN A 60 1.48 0.23 5.09
CA GLN A 60 1.94 1.28 6.00
C GLN A 60 3.21 1.95 5.48
N ARG A 61 4.21 1.16 5.07
CA ARG A 61 5.48 1.69 4.52
C ARG A 61 5.24 2.55 3.27
N HIS A 62 4.33 2.13 2.39
CA HIS A 62 3.98 2.94 1.20
C HIS A 62 3.18 4.19 1.57
N CYS A 63 2.32 4.15 2.60
CA CYS A 63 1.63 5.35 3.10
C CYS A 63 2.63 6.38 3.67
N GLU A 64 3.55 5.94 4.52
CA GLU A 64 4.60 6.79 5.11
C GLU A 64 5.52 7.38 4.03
N LYS A 65 5.86 6.57 3.01
CA LYS A 65 6.67 7.02 1.87
C LYS A 65 5.94 8.08 1.05
N GLN A 66 4.67 7.86 0.73
CA GLN A 66 3.84 8.84 0.02
C GLN A 66 3.74 10.16 0.79
N GLU A 67 3.49 10.08 2.11
CA GLU A 67 3.43 11.25 2.98
C GLU A 67 4.76 12.01 2.98
N THR A 68 5.88 11.30 3.14
CA THR A 68 7.23 11.88 3.09
C THR A 68 7.50 12.56 1.74
N GLU A 69 7.15 11.91 0.62
CA GLU A 69 7.30 12.47 -0.73
C GLU A 69 6.44 13.73 -0.92
N TYR A 70 5.21 13.72 -0.39
CA TYR A 70 4.32 14.88 -0.42
C TYR A 70 4.90 16.07 0.34
N PHE A 71 5.40 15.84 1.57
CA PHE A 71 6.02 16.89 2.38
C PHE A 71 7.31 17.43 1.74
N LYS A 72 8.17 16.56 1.21
CA LYS A 72 9.38 16.99 0.49
C LYS A 72 9.06 17.90 -0.70
N ARG A 73 8.06 17.55 -1.51
CA ARG A 73 7.62 18.39 -2.64
C ARG A 73 7.12 19.76 -2.19
N LYS A 74 6.39 19.83 -1.06
CA LYS A 74 5.95 21.11 -0.49
C LYS A 74 7.12 21.96 0.01
N GLN A 75 8.09 21.37 0.68
CA GLN A 75 9.27 22.11 1.16
C GLN A 75 10.08 22.68 -0.02
N SER A 76 10.33 21.89 -1.06
CA SER A 76 11.04 22.37 -2.25
C SER A 76 10.31 23.51 -3.00
N LEU A 77 8.98 23.60 -2.90
CA LEU A 77 8.22 24.72 -3.43
C LEU A 77 8.37 25.99 -2.59
N ILE A 78 8.54 25.86 -1.27
CA ILE A 78 8.80 26.98 -0.37
C ILE A 78 10.23 27.49 -0.57
N ASP A 79 11.21 26.58 -0.68
CA ASP A 79 12.63 26.94 -0.86
C ASP A 79 12.93 27.54 -2.25
N ALA A 80 12.01 27.41 -3.21
CA ALA A 80 12.14 27.93 -4.57
C ALA A 80 11.55 29.36 -4.74
N ILE A 81 11.04 29.97 -3.66
CA ILE A 81 10.49 31.33 -3.61
C ILE A 81 11.46 32.23 -2.85
#